data_AF-A0A951FWE8-F1
#
_entry.id   AF-A0A951FWE8-F1
#
_cell.length_a   1.000
_cell.length_b   1.000
_cell.length_c   1.000
_cell.angle_alpha   90.00
_cell.angle_beta   90.00
_cell.angle_gamma   90.00
#
_symmetry.space_group_name_H-M   'P 1'
#
loop_
_entity.id
_entity.type
_entity.pdbx_description
1 polymer ?
#
loop_
_entity_poly.entity_id
_entity_poly.type
_entity_poly.pdbx_seq_one_letter_code
_entity_poly.pdbx_strand_id
1 'polypeptide(L)'
;MPPSLTPRHRALGVGILAALVAAAVVALTVGGCADKSTVVPAQASTRTHPLETIFEAQSELSANPGPTLALLKRLGVDQVKVFMPWAGMAPDPESHAPPHFNAASPAAYSAAVWAGFDAIVRGAASRGLGIDLALEGPAPLWATTPGVPSGTATSFLGTWEPVAMQYGLFVHAVAERYSGHYQPPGAPSKLPKIDYWSIWNEPNYGQQLAPQAIDNSTVEVSPALYRRLLDSAWSALAQTGHGHDTILIGELAPRGQTVGDQPGNFSGMVPL
;
A
#
# COMPACT_ATOMS: atom_id res chain seq x y z
N MET A 1 -10.31 62.52 -71.32
CA MET A 1 -9.23 62.80 -72.28
C MET A 1 -8.37 61.55 -72.42
N PRO A 2 -8.06 61.11 -73.65
CA PRO A 2 -7.38 59.85 -73.99
C PRO A 2 -5.84 60.03 -73.85
N PRO A 3 -4.93 59.14 -74.35
CA PRO A 3 -5.03 57.75 -74.85
C PRO A 3 -4.04 56.79 -74.10
N SER A 4 -4.23 55.47 -74.08
CA SER A 4 -3.79 54.43 -75.05
C SER A 4 -2.30 54.47 -75.45
N LEU A 5 -1.65 53.28 -75.41
CA LEU A 5 -0.69 52.76 -76.40
C LEU A 5 -0.19 51.36 -75.98
N THR A 6 -0.76 50.33 -76.62
CA THR A 6 -0.12 49.04 -76.92
C THR A 6 0.71 49.20 -78.21
N PRO A 7 1.33 48.15 -78.81
CA PRO A 7 2.00 46.93 -78.31
C PRO A 7 3.40 46.78 -78.95
N ARG A 8 4.11 45.66 -78.73
CA ARG A 8 4.91 45.04 -79.81
C ARG A 8 5.14 43.55 -79.57
N HIS A 9 4.82 42.81 -80.64
CA HIS A 9 4.86 41.37 -80.82
C HIS A 9 6.28 40.79 -80.78
N ARG A 10 6.38 39.49 -80.44
CA ARG A 10 6.83 38.45 -81.40
C ARG A 10 6.64 37.04 -80.84
N ALA A 11 6.03 36.20 -81.67
CA ALA A 11 5.86 34.76 -81.50
C ALA A 11 7.08 34.00 -82.04
N LEU A 12 7.30 32.78 -81.53
CA LEU A 12 7.97 31.61 -82.13
C LEU A 12 8.20 30.62 -80.96
N GLY A 13 7.89 29.34 -80.97
CA GLY A 13 7.38 28.43 -81.99
C GLY A 13 7.09 27.09 -81.32
N VAL A 14 6.21 26.31 -81.96
CA VAL A 14 5.77 24.96 -81.56
C VAL A 14 6.87 23.94 -81.92
N GLY A 15 7.08 22.95 -81.05
CA GLY A 15 7.91 21.77 -81.33
C GLY A 15 7.39 20.56 -80.55
N ILE A 16 6.84 19.59 -81.29
CA ILE A 16 6.20 18.34 -80.85
C ILE A 16 7.28 17.26 -80.61
N LEU A 17 7.14 16.41 -79.58
CA LEU A 17 7.33 14.94 -79.69
C LEU A 17 6.87 14.20 -78.42
N ALA A 18 6.15 13.11 -78.62
CA ALA A 18 5.63 12.20 -77.60
C ALA A 18 6.61 11.06 -77.28
N ALA A 19 6.66 10.57 -76.02
CA ALA A 19 6.80 9.14 -75.65
C ALA A 19 6.87 8.91 -74.12
N LEU A 20 5.80 8.32 -73.59
CA LEU A 20 5.69 7.20 -72.63
C LEU A 20 6.81 6.85 -71.61
N VAL A 21 6.34 6.72 -70.36
CA VAL A 21 6.62 5.68 -69.33
C VAL A 21 7.63 5.98 -68.20
N ALA A 22 7.05 5.86 -66.99
CA ALA A 22 7.64 5.50 -65.69
C ALA A 22 8.41 6.56 -64.88
N ALA A 23 7.74 6.96 -63.79
CA ALA A 23 8.16 6.78 -62.40
C ALA A 23 8.39 8.05 -61.56
N ALA A 24 7.80 7.99 -60.37
CA ALA A 24 8.18 8.68 -59.14
C ALA A 24 7.94 10.19 -59.07
N VAL A 25 6.78 10.58 -58.53
CA VAL A 25 6.60 11.92 -57.94
C VAL A 25 6.97 11.83 -56.46
N VAL A 26 8.15 12.37 -56.14
CA VAL A 26 8.60 12.73 -54.79
C VAL A 26 8.50 14.25 -54.66
N ALA A 27 7.62 14.68 -53.75
CA ALA A 27 7.66 15.83 -52.82
C ALA A 27 8.05 17.26 -53.26
N LEU A 28 7.58 18.21 -52.42
CA LEU A 28 7.99 19.61 -52.18
C LEU A 28 7.23 20.72 -52.95
N THR A 29 6.70 21.81 -52.37
CA THR A 29 6.49 22.28 -50.97
C THR A 29 5.75 23.64 -50.97
N VAL A 30 4.99 23.87 -49.88
CA VAL A 30 4.85 25.14 -49.10
C VAL A 30 4.00 26.31 -49.64
N GLY A 31 3.02 26.69 -48.82
CA GLY A 31 2.45 28.03 -48.78
C GLY A 31 1.21 28.16 -47.91
N GLY A 32 1.28 27.91 -46.61
CA GLY A 32 0.15 28.12 -45.71
C GLY A 32 0.55 28.14 -44.25
N CYS A 33 0.41 29.31 -43.60
CA CYS A 33 0.53 29.48 -42.16
C CYS A 33 -0.49 28.58 -41.45
N ALA A 34 0.00 27.51 -40.84
CA ALA A 34 -0.76 26.73 -39.89
C ALA A 34 0.10 26.66 -38.63
N ASP A 35 -0.44 27.12 -37.51
CA ASP A 35 0.10 26.83 -36.19
C ASP A 35 0.34 25.32 -36.12
N LYS A 36 1.61 24.93 -36.06
CA LYS A 36 2.00 23.56 -35.78
C LYS A 36 1.79 23.32 -34.28
N SER A 37 0.53 23.34 -33.85
CA SER A 37 0.13 22.50 -32.72
C SER A 37 0.38 21.08 -33.18
N THR A 38 1.57 20.57 -32.89
CA THR A 38 1.82 19.13 -32.90
C THR A 38 0.82 18.56 -31.90
N VAL A 39 -0.31 18.08 -32.41
CA VAL A 39 -1.13 17.11 -31.68
C VAL A 39 -0.23 15.90 -31.56
N VAL A 40 0.56 15.86 -30.50
CA VAL A 40 1.19 14.63 -30.06
C VAL A 40 -0.01 13.71 -29.82
N PRO A 41 -0.19 12.62 -30.59
CA PRO A 41 -1.25 11.68 -30.28
C PRO A 41 -1.03 11.31 -28.83
N ALA A 42 -2.03 11.53 -27.98
CA ALA A 42 -1.98 11.10 -26.60
C ALA A 42 -1.57 9.63 -26.67
N GLN A 43 -0.37 9.33 -26.18
CA GLN A 43 0.04 7.95 -26.07
C GLN A 43 -0.99 7.34 -25.14
N ALA A 44 -1.89 6.53 -25.70
CA ALA A 44 -2.78 5.72 -24.90
C ALA A 44 -1.83 4.88 -24.06
N SER A 45 -1.68 5.25 -22.79
CA SER A 45 -0.91 4.48 -21.85
C SER A 45 -1.64 3.15 -21.73
N THR A 46 -1.17 2.16 -22.48
CA THR A 46 -1.65 0.79 -22.37
C THR A 46 -1.23 0.35 -20.99
N ARG A 47 -2.16 0.38 -20.05
CA ARG A 47 -1.91 -0.03 -18.68
C ARG A 47 -1.41 -1.48 -18.72
N THR A 48 -0.17 -1.69 -18.32
CA THR A 48 0.47 -3.02 -18.34
C THR A 48 -0.01 -3.92 -17.21
N HIS A 49 -0.69 -3.36 -16.20
CA HIS A 49 -1.26 -4.06 -15.06
C HIS A 49 -2.75 -3.72 -14.91
N PRO A 50 -3.61 -4.66 -14.48
CA PRO A 50 -4.99 -4.32 -14.12
C PRO A 50 -5.01 -3.27 -13.01
N LEU A 51 -6.09 -2.47 -12.94
CA LEU A 51 -6.36 -1.67 -11.75
C LEU A 51 -6.75 -2.62 -10.63
N GLU A 52 -6.22 -2.39 -9.44
CA GLU A 52 -6.57 -3.12 -8.22
C GLU A 52 -7.34 -2.19 -7.29
N THR A 53 -8.44 -2.70 -6.75
CA THR A 53 -9.36 -1.96 -5.89
C THR A 53 -9.29 -2.53 -4.47
N ILE A 54 -8.77 -1.73 -3.54
CA ILE A 54 -8.68 -2.10 -2.12
C ILE A 54 -9.76 -1.35 -1.35
N PHE A 55 -10.49 -2.04 -0.47
CA PHE A 55 -11.51 -1.43 0.38
C PHE A 55 -11.41 -1.89 1.83
N GLU A 56 -11.56 -0.94 2.75
CA GLU A 56 -11.53 -1.15 4.19
C GLU A 56 -12.96 -1.00 4.76
N ALA A 57 -13.39 -1.97 5.57
CA ALA A 57 -14.70 -1.95 6.22
C ALA A 57 -14.66 -2.71 7.57
N GLN A 58 -13.67 -2.40 8.42
CA GLN A 58 -13.32 -3.22 9.60
C GLN A 58 -14.50 -3.44 10.56
N SER A 59 -15.30 -2.40 10.84
CA SER A 59 -16.48 -2.49 11.71
C SER A 59 -17.55 -3.42 11.15
N GLU A 60 -17.86 -3.28 9.87
CA GLU A 60 -18.87 -4.05 9.16
C GLU A 60 -18.42 -5.50 8.96
N LEU A 61 -17.13 -5.74 8.75
CA LEU A 61 -16.54 -7.07 8.66
C LEU A 61 -16.59 -7.80 10.00
N SER A 62 -16.31 -7.09 11.09
CA SER A 62 -16.34 -7.64 12.43
C SER A 62 -17.77 -7.96 12.89
N ALA A 63 -18.74 -7.10 12.52
CA ALA A 63 -20.15 -7.32 12.89
C ALA A 63 -20.83 -8.39 12.01
N ASN A 64 -20.63 -8.36 10.69
CA ASN A 64 -21.36 -9.19 9.73
C ASN A 64 -20.49 -9.57 8.51
N PRO A 65 -19.48 -10.45 8.65
CA PRO A 65 -18.48 -10.68 7.61
C PRO A 65 -19.07 -11.20 6.29
N GLY A 66 -20.03 -12.14 6.34
CA GLY A 66 -20.63 -12.73 5.15
C GLY A 66 -21.38 -11.73 4.24
N PRO A 67 -22.37 -10.98 4.77
CA PRO A 67 -23.06 -9.92 4.05
C PRO A 67 -22.13 -8.80 3.57
N THR A 68 -21.20 -8.35 4.42
CA THR A 68 -20.23 -7.29 4.08
C THR A 68 -19.36 -7.71 2.90
N LEU A 69 -18.74 -8.89 2.94
CA LEU A 69 -17.93 -9.41 1.84
C LEU A 69 -18.75 -9.61 0.55
N ALA A 70 -20.02 -10.02 0.65
CA ALA A 70 -20.89 -10.12 -0.52
C ALA A 70 -21.19 -8.74 -1.15
N LEU A 71 -21.34 -7.70 -0.34
CA LEU A 71 -21.50 -6.33 -0.82
C LEU A 71 -20.21 -5.84 -1.49
N LEU A 72 -19.06 -5.99 -0.84
CA LEU A 72 -17.76 -5.57 -1.38
C LEU A 72 -17.48 -6.26 -2.73
N LYS A 73 -17.77 -7.55 -2.86
CA LYS A 73 -17.63 -8.25 -4.15
C LYS A 73 -18.53 -7.65 -5.24
N ARG A 74 -19.78 -7.27 -4.93
CA ARG A 74 -20.69 -6.63 -5.90
C ARG A 74 -20.22 -5.22 -6.29
N LEU A 75 -19.51 -4.53 -5.41
CA LEU A 75 -18.93 -3.21 -5.69
C LEU A 75 -17.65 -3.29 -6.54
N GLY A 76 -17.16 -4.49 -6.84
CA GLY A 76 -15.95 -4.68 -7.64
C GLY A 76 -14.64 -4.55 -6.86
N VAL A 77 -14.69 -4.76 -5.53
CA VAL A 77 -13.47 -4.81 -4.70
C VAL A 77 -12.64 -6.04 -5.07
N ASP A 78 -11.32 -5.86 -5.16
CA ASP A 78 -10.34 -6.92 -5.42
C ASP A 78 -9.74 -7.42 -4.10
N GLN A 79 -9.25 -6.49 -3.26
CA GLN A 79 -8.67 -6.76 -1.94
C GLN A 79 -9.52 -6.12 -0.84
N VAL A 80 -9.79 -6.88 0.21
CA VAL A 80 -10.39 -6.33 1.43
C VAL A 80 -9.28 -6.09 2.45
N LYS A 81 -9.08 -4.84 2.84
CA LYS A 81 -8.12 -4.49 3.89
C LYS A 81 -8.69 -4.84 5.26
N VAL A 82 -7.95 -5.64 6.02
CA VAL A 82 -8.32 -6.13 7.35
C VAL A 82 -7.21 -5.80 8.33
N PHE A 83 -7.55 -5.09 9.39
CA PHE A 83 -6.60 -4.76 10.44
C PHE A 83 -6.53 -5.87 11.49
N MET A 84 -5.31 -6.30 11.80
CA MET A 84 -5.00 -7.24 12.86
C MET A 84 -4.10 -6.58 13.90
N PRO A 85 -4.67 -6.05 15.00
CA PRO A 85 -3.90 -5.38 16.04
C PRO A 85 -3.13 -6.42 16.88
N TRP A 86 -1.81 -6.28 16.96
CA TRP A 86 -0.92 -7.22 17.62
C TRP A 86 -1.30 -7.48 19.09
N ALA A 87 -1.53 -6.43 19.88
CA ALA A 87 -1.96 -6.56 21.27
C ALA A 87 -3.29 -7.34 21.40
N GLY A 88 -4.23 -7.18 20.46
CA GLY A 88 -5.52 -7.87 20.49
C GLY A 88 -5.42 -9.37 20.24
N MET A 89 -4.32 -9.82 19.64
CA MET A 89 -4.04 -11.24 19.40
C MET A 89 -3.24 -11.85 20.55
N ALA A 90 -2.33 -11.08 21.15
CA ALA A 90 -1.37 -11.53 22.14
C ALA A 90 -2.02 -11.95 23.48
N PRO A 91 -1.47 -12.97 24.18
CA PRO A 91 -1.82 -13.24 25.56
C PRO A 91 -1.30 -12.14 26.50
N ASP A 92 -2.04 -11.92 27.59
CA ASP A 92 -1.75 -10.95 28.65
C ASP A 92 -1.25 -9.58 28.15
N PRO A 93 -1.97 -8.93 27.20
CA PRO A 93 -1.43 -7.78 26.49
C PRO A 93 -1.24 -6.53 27.37
N GLU A 94 -1.88 -6.49 28.54
CA GLU A 94 -1.76 -5.41 29.53
C GLU A 94 -0.63 -5.65 30.55
N SER A 95 0.03 -6.82 30.51
CA SER A 95 1.14 -7.14 31.39
C SER A 95 2.46 -6.65 30.80
N HIS A 96 3.34 -6.05 31.61
CA HIS A 96 4.73 -5.80 31.24
C HIS A 96 5.62 -7.04 31.38
N ALA A 97 5.16 -8.06 32.13
CA ALA A 97 5.86 -9.32 32.24
C ALA A 97 5.52 -10.20 31.02
N PRO A 98 6.54 -10.71 30.28
CA PRO A 98 6.30 -11.53 29.10
C PRO A 98 5.68 -12.88 29.50
N PRO A 99 4.60 -13.30 28.84
CA PRO A 99 3.99 -14.60 29.09
C PRO A 99 4.89 -15.73 28.57
N HIS A 100 4.75 -16.91 29.17
CA HIS A 100 5.46 -18.11 28.72
C HIS A 100 4.70 -18.80 27.57
N PHE A 101 4.98 -18.39 26.34
CA PHE A 101 4.41 -19.01 25.14
C PHE A 101 5.36 -18.89 23.93
N ASN A 102 5.12 -19.72 22.90
CA ASN A 102 5.85 -19.60 21.65
C ASN A 102 5.15 -18.60 20.72
N ALA A 103 5.58 -17.34 20.75
CA ALA A 103 5.00 -16.27 19.94
C ALA A 103 5.09 -16.51 18.41
N ALA A 104 5.98 -17.38 17.94
CA ALA A 104 6.05 -17.74 16.52
C ALA A 104 5.07 -18.85 16.10
N SER A 105 4.44 -19.55 17.05
CA SER A 105 3.53 -20.64 16.72
C SER A 105 2.08 -20.16 16.71
N PRO A 106 1.33 -20.30 15.60
CA PRO A 106 -0.09 -19.91 15.56
C PRO A 106 -0.96 -20.73 16.53
N ALA A 107 -0.52 -21.92 16.92
CA ALA A 107 -1.22 -22.77 17.90
C ALA A 107 -1.02 -22.31 19.35
N ALA A 108 -0.07 -21.42 19.63
CA ALA A 108 0.15 -20.87 20.97
C ALA A 108 -0.82 -19.71 21.31
N TYR A 109 -1.53 -19.20 20.32
CA TYR A 109 -2.57 -18.19 20.46
C TYR A 109 -3.94 -18.86 20.64
N SER A 110 -4.85 -18.23 21.37
CA SER A 110 -6.17 -18.83 21.63
C SER A 110 -6.99 -18.97 20.33
N ALA A 111 -7.77 -20.03 20.20
CA ALA A 111 -8.66 -20.20 19.04
C ALA A 111 -9.70 -19.06 18.94
N ALA A 112 -10.07 -18.45 20.07
CA ALA A 112 -11.04 -17.37 20.14
C ALA A 112 -10.54 -16.09 19.42
N VAL A 113 -9.27 -15.71 19.60
CA VAL A 113 -8.72 -14.51 18.93
C VAL A 113 -8.62 -14.69 17.41
N TRP A 114 -8.46 -15.93 16.93
CA TRP A 114 -8.42 -16.23 15.50
C TRP A 114 -9.78 -16.30 14.82
N ALA A 115 -10.85 -16.63 15.56
CA ALA A 115 -12.12 -17.05 14.97
C ALA A 115 -12.72 -16.03 14.00
N GLY A 116 -12.67 -14.73 14.35
CA GLY A 116 -13.17 -13.66 13.48
C GLY A 116 -12.37 -13.54 12.19
N PHE A 117 -11.05 -13.53 12.28
CA PHE A 117 -10.15 -13.44 11.12
C PHE A 117 -10.28 -14.67 10.21
N ASP A 118 -10.32 -15.88 10.78
CA ASP A 118 -10.51 -17.11 10.01
C ASP A 118 -11.84 -17.09 9.22
N ALA A 119 -12.91 -16.57 9.82
CA ALA A 119 -14.20 -16.44 9.18
C ALA A 119 -14.16 -15.44 8.01
N ILE A 120 -13.48 -14.30 8.19
CA ILE A 120 -13.27 -13.29 7.14
C ILE A 120 -12.46 -13.88 5.99
N VAL A 121 -11.31 -14.51 6.27
CA VAL A 121 -10.40 -15.08 5.26
C VAL A 121 -11.10 -16.18 4.46
N ARG A 122 -11.80 -17.11 5.13
CA ARG A 122 -12.60 -18.15 4.44
C ARG A 122 -13.72 -17.53 3.60
N GLY A 123 -14.41 -16.54 4.15
CA GLY A 123 -15.51 -15.85 3.46
C GLY A 123 -15.07 -15.07 2.23
N ALA A 124 -13.89 -14.45 2.27
CA ALA A 124 -13.31 -13.71 1.16
C ALA A 124 -12.87 -14.67 0.05
N ALA A 125 -12.11 -15.72 0.40
CA ALA A 125 -11.68 -16.74 -0.53
C ALA A 125 -12.86 -17.41 -1.26
N SER A 126 -13.96 -17.70 -0.56
CA SER A 126 -15.15 -18.31 -1.18
C SER A 126 -15.87 -17.40 -2.19
N ARG A 127 -15.52 -16.10 -2.23
CA ARG A 127 -16.11 -15.08 -3.11
C ARG A 127 -15.11 -14.60 -4.17
N GLY A 128 -13.90 -15.16 -4.20
CA GLY A 128 -12.81 -14.65 -5.04
C GLY A 128 -12.47 -13.20 -4.73
N LEU A 129 -12.43 -12.86 -3.43
CA LEU A 129 -11.83 -11.64 -2.90
C LEU A 129 -10.48 -12.01 -2.29
N GLY A 130 -9.47 -11.18 -2.49
CA GLY A 130 -8.24 -11.24 -1.73
C GLY A 130 -8.36 -10.49 -0.40
N ILE A 131 -7.35 -10.68 0.45
CA ILE A 131 -7.21 -9.99 1.74
C ILE A 131 -5.88 -9.26 1.72
N ASP A 132 -5.94 -7.94 1.95
CA ASP A 132 -4.79 -7.16 2.41
C ASP A 132 -4.78 -7.20 3.94
N LEU A 133 -3.91 -8.03 4.52
CA LEU A 133 -3.83 -8.17 5.97
C LEU A 133 -2.84 -7.17 6.55
N ALA A 134 -3.37 -6.15 7.22
CA ALA A 134 -2.58 -5.14 7.92
C ALA A 134 -2.20 -5.63 9.31
N LEU A 135 -0.90 -5.85 9.51
CA LEU A 135 -0.31 -6.28 10.78
C LEU A 135 0.16 -5.04 11.53
N GLU A 136 -0.58 -4.62 12.54
CA GLU A 136 -0.40 -3.30 13.13
C GLU A 136 -0.31 -3.30 14.66
N GLY A 137 0.04 -2.14 15.20
CA GLY A 137 0.00 -1.87 16.62
C GLY A 137 -1.43 -1.75 17.17
N PRO A 138 -1.55 -1.45 18.48
CA PRO A 138 -0.46 -1.35 19.44
C PRO A 138 0.19 -2.72 19.72
N ALA A 139 1.41 -2.69 20.25
CA ALA A 139 2.06 -3.86 20.80
C ALA A 139 1.48 -4.21 22.18
N PRO A 140 1.49 -5.50 22.59
CA PRO A 140 1.27 -5.84 23.99
C PRO A 140 2.37 -5.21 24.87
N LEU A 141 2.04 -4.84 26.11
CA LEU A 141 2.95 -4.07 26.97
C LEU A 141 4.25 -4.81 27.32
N TRP A 142 4.23 -6.15 27.35
CA TRP A 142 5.43 -6.97 27.51
C TRP A 142 6.37 -6.94 26.30
N ALA A 143 5.92 -6.39 25.18
CA ALA A 143 6.70 -6.18 23.96
C ALA A 143 6.95 -4.68 23.69
N THR A 144 6.97 -3.85 24.73
CA THR A 144 7.41 -2.44 24.67
C THR A 144 8.67 -2.25 25.48
N THR A 145 9.49 -1.25 25.15
CA THR A 145 10.64 -0.89 26.00
C THR A 145 10.19 -0.07 27.22
N PRO A 146 10.95 -0.07 28.33
CA PRO A 146 10.73 0.87 29.43
C PRO A 146 10.96 2.33 29.01
N GLY A 147 10.46 3.27 29.80
CA GLY A 147 10.76 4.71 29.62
C GLY A 147 9.64 5.52 28.98
N VAL A 148 8.42 4.99 28.91
CA VAL A 148 7.24 5.75 28.47
C VAL A 148 7.07 7.03 29.30
N PRO A 149 6.81 8.20 28.66
CA PRO A 149 6.65 9.46 29.38
C PRO A 149 5.50 9.42 30.39
N SER A 150 5.72 10.07 31.55
CA SER A 150 4.68 10.22 32.58
C SER A 150 3.48 10.99 32.02
N GLY A 151 2.27 10.50 32.31
CA GLY A 151 1.02 11.10 31.81
C GLY A 151 0.57 10.59 30.44
N THR A 152 1.33 9.69 29.80
CA THR A 152 0.86 8.98 28.59
C THR A 152 -0.41 8.20 28.92
N ALA A 153 -1.47 8.40 28.12
CA ALA A 153 -2.72 7.70 28.34
C ALA A 153 -2.53 6.18 28.16
N THR A 154 -3.23 5.39 28.96
CA THR A 154 -3.10 3.93 28.97
C THR A 154 -3.31 3.29 27.60
N SER A 155 -4.21 3.85 26.79
CA SER A 155 -4.49 3.41 25.41
C SER A 155 -3.31 3.57 24.44
N PHE A 156 -2.29 4.38 24.77
CA PHE A 156 -1.13 4.63 23.91
C PHE A 156 0.15 3.95 24.40
N LEU A 157 0.14 3.27 25.54
CA LEU A 157 1.34 2.65 26.09
C LEU A 157 1.96 1.62 25.13
N GLY A 158 1.14 0.84 24.43
CA GLY A 158 1.59 -0.15 23.44
C GLY A 158 2.17 0.44 22.14
N THR A 159 2.15 1.75 21.97
CA THR A 159 2.77 2.44 20.83
C THR A 159 4.23 2.80 21.10
N TRP A 160 4.64 2.78 22.38
CA TRP A 160 5.95 3.17 22.84
C TRP A 160 6.99 2.10 22.54
N GLU A 161 7.92 2.43 21.63
CA GLU A 161 9.06 1.61 21.22
C GLU A 161 8.79 0.10 21.19
N PRO A 162 7.90 -0.38 20.29
CA PRO A 162 7.63 -1.80 20.18
C PRO A 162 8.90 -2.61 19.88
N VAL A 163 9.05 -3.74 20.56
CA VAL A 163 10.21 -4.62 20.41
C VAL A 163 10.13 -5.37 19.09
N ALA A 164 10.91 -4.93 18.11
CA ALA A 164 10.86 -5.44 16.74
C ALA A 164 11.03 -6.96 16.61
N MET A 165 11.85 -7.59 17.45
CA MET A 165 12.01 -9.05 17.42
C MET A 165 10.70 -9.76 17.80
N GLN A 166 9.99 -9.27 18.82
CA GLN A 166 8.72 -9.84 19.26
C GLN A 166 7.63 -9.65 18.21
N TYR A 167 7.64 -8.49 17.52
CA TYR A 167 6.75 -8.25 16.39
C TYR A 167 7.01 -9.25 15.25
N GLY A 168 8.28 -9.52 14.92
CA GLY A 168 8.64 -10.55 13.93
C GLY A 168 8.13 -11.95 14.28
N LEU A 169 8.15 -12.34 15.56
CA LEU A 169 7.58 -13.62 16.00
C LEU A 169 6.06 -13.65 15.79
N PHE A 170 5.35 -12.57 16.14
CA PHE A 170 3.92 -12.47 15.86
C PHE A 170 3.61 -12.57 14.36
N VAL A 171 4.34 -11.83 13.52
CA VAL A 171 4.19 -11.90 12.06
C VAL A 171 4.44 -13.32 11.55
N HIS A 172 5.44 -14.02 12.08
CA HIS A 172 5.72 -15.43 11.73
C HIS A 172 4.50 -16.32 12.03
N ALA A 173 3.90 -16.18 13.21
CA ALA A 173 2.72 -16.97 13.56
C ALA A 173 1.53 -16.70 12.63
N VAL A 174 1.27 -15.43 12.32
CA VAL A 174 0.18 -15.05 11.41
C VAL A 174 0.44 -15.57 9.99
N ALA A 175 1.66 -15.43 9.49
CA ALA A 175 2.04 -15.89 8.16
C ALA A 175 1.97 -17.42 8.05
N GLU A 176 2.47 -18.16 9.05
CA GLU A 176 2.33 -19.62 9.10
C GLU A 176 0.83 -20.02 9.06
N ARG A 177 -0.02 -19.33 9.85
CA ARG A 177 -1.46 -19.59 9.90
C ARG A 177 -2.15 -19.40 8.54
N TYR A 178 -1.80 -18.35 7.81
CA TYR A 178 -2.41 -18.00 6.52
C TYR A 178 -1.52 -18.34 5.32
N SER A 179 -0.70 -19.37 5.46
CA SER A 179 0.16 -19.92 4.39
C SER A 179 -0.61 -20.65 3.28
N GLY A 180 -1.89 -20.99 3.49
CA GLY A 180 -2.62 -21.94 2.64
C GLY A 180 -2.38 -23.40 3.00
N HIS A 181 -1.50 -23.68 3.96
CA HIS A 181 -1.10 -25.03 4.35
C HIS A 181 -1.49 -25.40 5.79
N TYR A 182 -1.64 -24.39 6.64
CA TYR A 182 -2.02 -24.58 8.04
C TYR A 182 -3.49 -24.99 8.17
N GLN A 183 -3.72 -26.06 8.92
CA GLN A 183 -5.04 -26.51 9.33
C GLN A 183 -5.15 -26.32 10.85
N PRO A 184 -5.98 -25.38 11.32
CA PRO A 184 -6.18 -25.21 12.75
C PRO A 184 -6.67 -26.52 13.40
N PRO A 185 -6.24 -26.85 14.63
CA PRO A 185 -6.71 -28.04 15.32
C PRO A 185 -8.24 -28.12 15.36
N GLY A 186 -8.80 -29.25 14.96
CA GLY A 186 -10.25 -29.46 14.90
C GLY A 186 -10.97 -28.77 13.73
N ALA A 187 -10.28 -27.98 12.89
CA ALA A 187 -10.89 -27.40 11.69
C ALA A 187 -11.06 -28.47 10.59
N PRO A 188 -12.13 -28.37 9.77
CA PRO A 188 -12.42 -29.35 8.71
C PRO A 188 -11.47 -29.25 7.50
N SER A 189 -10.79 -28.11 7.35
CA SER A 189 -9.89 -27.86 6.22
C SER A 189 -8.85 -26.79 6.55
N LYS A 190 -7.79 -26.77 5.75
CA LYS A 190 -6.75 -25.73 5.75
C LYS A 190 -7.36 -24.34 5.55
N LEU A 191 -6.71 -23.34 6.14
CA LEU A 191 -7.05 -21.95 5.89
C LEU A 191 -6.58 -21.53 4.49
N PRO A 192 -7.31 -20.63 3.80
CA PRO A 192 -6.83 -20.02 2.56
C PRO A 192 -5.51 -19.27 2.76
N LYS A 193 -4.71 -19.15 1.69
CA LYS A 193 -3.50 -18.33 1.66
C LYS A 193 -3.88 -16.84 1.65
N ILE A 194 -3.13 -16.04 2.40
CA ILE A 194 -3.05 -14.58 2.23
C ILE A 194 -1.71 -14.27 1.54
N ASP A 195 -1.74 -13.37 0.57
CA ASP A 195 -0.58 -12.99 -0.24
C ASP A 195 -0.43 -11.48 -0.47
N TYR A 196 -1.13 -10.71 0.36
CA TYR A 196 -1.10 -9.26 0.36
C TYR A 196 -1.02 -8.79 1.82
N TRP A 197 0.07 -8.09 2.15
CA TRP A 197 0.45 -7.77 3.51
C TRP A 197 0.72 -6.29 3.66
N SER A 198 0.22 -5.68 4.73
CA SER A 198 0.49 -4.29 5.05
C SER A 198 1.20 -4.20 6.40
N ILE A 199 2.37 -3.57 6.42
CA ILE A 199 3.25 -3.57 7.59
C ILE A 199 3.18 -2.23 8.31
N TRP A 200 2.45 -2.26 9.43
CA TRP A 200 2.22 -1.17 10.38
C TRP A 200 1.55 0.07 9.78
N ASN A 201 0.35 0.38 10.26
CA ASN A 201 -0.38 1.56 9.85
C ASN A 201 0.20 2.84 10.48
N GLU A 202 0.35 3.88 9.67
CA GLU A 202 0.67 5.26 10.07
C GLU A 202 1.86 5.43 11.05
N PRO A 203 3.05 4.87 10.77
CA PRO A 203 4.20 4.98 11.68
C PRO A 203 4.69 6.41 11.90
N ASN A 204 4.27 7.39 11.08
CA ASN A 204 4.52 8.82 11.25
C ASN A 204 3.53 9.54 12.18
N TYR A 205 2.60 8.80 12.81
CA TYR A 205 1.66 9.35 13.77
C TYR A 205 1.99 8.87 15.19
N GLY A 206 2.19 9.78 16.14
CA GLY A 206 2.56 9.47 17.53
C GLY A 206 1.59 8.54 18.26
N GLN A 207 0.31 8.50 17.85
CA GLN A 207 -0.67 7.57 18.40
C GLN A 207 -0.57 6.14 17.83
N GLN A 208 0.28 5.94 16.83
CA GLN A 208 0.47 4.67 16.12
C GLN A 208 1.88 4.12 16.30
N LEU A 209 2.88 4.99 16.45
CA LEU A 209 4.24 4.62 16.80
C LEU A 209 4.90 5.77 17.59
N ALA A 210 5.58 5.46 18.68
CA ALA A 210 6.19 6.44 19.56
C ALA A 210 7.59 5.97 20.04
N PRO A 211 8.50 6.90 20.38
CA PRO A 211 8.43 8.34 20.13
C PRO A 211 8.58 8.68 18.64
N GLN A 212 8.09 9.86 18.25
CA GLN A 212 8.32 10.39 16.91
C GLN A 212 9.68 11.08 16.80
N ALA A 213 10.04 11.87 17.80
CA ALA A 213 11.34 12.50 17.95
C ALA A 213 11.76 12.52 19.43
N ILE A 214 13.05 12.71 19.67
CA ILE A 214 13.69 12.88 20.99
C ILE A 214 14.54 14.15 21.00
N ASP A 215 15.19 14.42 22.13
CA ASP A 215 16.09 15.55 22.33
C ASP A 215 15.42 16.89 21.99
N ASN A 216 14.29 17.18 22.65
CA ASN A 216 13.43 18.35 22.37
C ASN A 216 13.01 18.45 20.90
N SER A 217 12.61 17.32 20.31
CA SER A 217 12.26 17.20 18.89
C SER A 217 13.39 17.51 17.90
N THR A 218 14.66 17.40 18.27
CA THR A 218 15.76 17.66 17.32
C THR A 218 16.22 16.41 16.57
N VAL A 219 15.86 15.22 17.07
CA VAL A 219 16.27 13.93 16.48
C VAL A 219 15.03 13.07 16.20
N GLU A 220 14.76 12.79 14.92
CA GLU A 220 13.69 11.88 14.51
C GLU A 220 14.01 10.41 14.85
N VAL A 221 13.05 9.69 15.45
CA VAL A 221 13.24 8.31 15.91
C VAL A 221 12.26 7.34 15.26
N SER A 222 11.02 7.76 14.99
CA SER A 222 10.00 6.87 14.41
C SER A 222 10.40 6.22 13.08
N PRO A 223 11.13 6.86 12.14
CA PRO A 223 11.55 6.18 10.92
C PRO A 223 12.50 5.01 11.20
N ALA A 224 13.40 5.16 12.17
CA ALA A 224 14.34 4.11 12.55
C ALA A 224 13.63 2.97 13.31
N LEU A 225 12.64 3.29 14.16
CA LEU A 225 11.78 2.30 14.82
C LEU A 225 10.98 1.50 13.79
N TYR A 226 10.29 2.20 12.88
CA TYR A 226 9.50 1.57 11.84
C TYR A 226 10.33 0.64 10.96
N ARG A 227 11.52 1.08 10.54
CA ARG A 227 12.42 0.23 9.74
C ARG A 227 12.79 -1.07 10.47
N ARG A 228 13.02 -1.04 11.79
CA ARG A 228 13.29 -2.27 12.55
C ARG A 228 12.07 -3.20 12.59
N LEU A 229 10.87 -2.66 12.78
CA LEU A 229 9.63 -3.44 12.74
C LEU A 229 9.42 -4.09 11.37
N LEU A 230 9.64 -3.30 10.31
CA LEU A 230 9.55 -3.75 8.93
C LEU A 230 10.58 -4.86 8.62
N ASP A 231 11.84 -4.68 8.99
CA ASP A 231 12.90 -5.66 8.75
C ASP A 231 12.59 -7.02 9.40
N SER A 232 12.05 -6.99 10.63
CA SER A 232 11.59 -8.20 11.34
C SER A 232 10.40 -8.87 10.65
N ALA A 233 9.38 -8.09 10.24
CA ALA A 233 8.20 -8.61 9.55
C ALA A 233 8.56 -9.20 8.18
N TRP A 234 9.39 -8.49 7.41
CA TRP A 234 9.90 -8.94 6.12
C TRP A 234 10.62 -10.29 6.24
N SER A 235 11.50 -10.41 7.24
CA SER A 235 12.23 -11.65 7.50
C SER A 235 11.30 -12.79 7.88
N ALA A 236 10.29 -12.53 8.71
CA ALA A 236 9.30 -13.53 9.13
C ALA A 236 8.43 -14.02 7.96
N LEU A 237 7.97 -13.11 7.10
CA LEU A 237 7.23 -13.44 5.87
C LEU A 237 8.08 -14.28 4.92
N ALA A 238 9.34 -13.90 4.70
CA ALA A 238 10.26 -14.68 3.86
C ALA A 238 10.47 -16.10 4.40
N GLN A 239 10.67 -16.26 5.71
CA GLN A 239 10.87 -17.57 6.37
C GLN A 239 9.66 -18.49 6.29
N THR A 240 8.46 -17.93 6.15
CA THR A 240 7.19 -18.67 6.09
C THR A 240 6.68 -18.88 4.66
N GLY A 241 7.49 -18.54 3.65
CA GLY A 241 7.20 -18.79 2.24
C GLY A 241 6.49 -17.65 1.51
N HIS A 242 6.37 -16.49 2.14
CA HIS A 242 5.69 -15.30 1.60
C HIS A 242 6.66 -14.29 0.94
N GLY A 243 7.88 -14.71 0.61
CA GLY A 243 8.91 -13.82 0.01
C GLY A 243 8.62 -13.34 -1.42
N HIS A 244 7.54 -13.82 -2.04
CA HIS A 244 7.07 -13.39 -3.37
C HIS A 244 5.69 -12.74 -3.34
N ASP A 245 5.14 -12.54 -2.15
CA ASP A 245 3.84 -11.92 -1.95
C ASP A 245 3.94 -10.39 -2.09
N THR A 246 2.79 -9.72 -2.16
CA THR A 246 2.76 -8.25 -2.16
C THR A 246 2.88 -7.75 -0.73
N ILE A 247 3.85 -6.87 -0.48
CA ILE A 247 4.09 -6.28 0.84
C ILE A 247 4.05 -4.76 0.70
N LEU A 248 3.03 -4.13 1.27
CA LEU A 248 2.90 -2.68 1.37
C LEU A 248 3.65 -2.16 2.60
N ILE A 249 4.35 -1.05 2.39
CA ILE A 249 5.14 -0.35 3.39
C ILE A 249 4.88 1.16 3.28
N GLY A 250 5.11 1.91 4.35
CA GLY A 250 4.97 3.37 4.34
C GLY A 250 3.51 3.83 4.26
N GLU A 251 2.62 3.19 5.02
CA GLU A 251 1.21 3.58 5.14
C GLU A 251 1.05 4.87 5.96
N LEU A 252 1.52 6.00 5.44
CA LEU A 252 1.65 7.22 6.23
C LEU A 252 0.30 7.93 6.45
N ALA A 253 0.12 8.45 7.67
CA ALA A 253 -0.93 9.42 7.95
C ALA A 253 -0.70 10.70 7.14
N PRO A 254 -1.75 11.51 6.85
CA PRO A 254 -1.60 12.86 6.31
C PRO A 254 -1.09 13.84 7.39
N ARG A 255 -0.05 13.44 8.13
CA ARG A 255 0.58 14.13 9.25
C ARG A 255 2.10 14.11 9.10
N GLY A 256 2.79 14.80 10.01
CA GLY A 256 4.26 14.88 10.01
C GLY A 256 4.81 16.16 9.38
N GLN A 257 4.00 17.23 9.29
CA GLN A 257 4.53 18.55 8.93
C GLN A 257 5.45 19.09 10.04
N THR A 258 6.61 19.61 9.63
CA THR A 258 7.54 20.34 10.49
C THR A 258 6.89 21.60 11.04
N VAL A 259 7.30 22.03 12.24
CA VAL A 259 6.97 23.35 12.78
C VAL A 259 8.26 24.17 12.80
N GLY A 260 8.46 25.00 11.78
CA GLY A 260 9.74 25.69 11.57
C GLY A 260 10.86 24.71 11.19
N ASP A 261 12.04 24.87 11.80
CA ASP A 261 13.21 24.00 11.59
C ASP A 261 13.19 22.72 12.43
N GLN A 262 12.10 22.46 13.16
CA GLN A 262 11.96 21.30 14.04
C GLN A 262 10.99 20.27 13.43
N PRO A 263 11.30 18.97 13.47
CA PRO A 263 10.35 17.93 13.10
C PRO A 263 9.14 17.92 14.05
N GLY A 264 7.97 18.26 13.49
CA GLY A 264 6.66 17.69 13.84
C GLY A 264 5.77 18.38 14.87
N ASN A 265 4.50 18.63 14.50
CA ASN A 265 3.36 18.63 15.44
C ASN A 265 2.85 17.19 15.62
N PHE A 266 3.22 16.55 16.73
CA PHE A 266 2.95 15.14 17.02
C PHE A 266 1.55 14.85 17.62
N SER A 267 0.60 15.79 17.53
CA SER A 267 -0.83 15.58 17.77
C SER A 267 -1.14 14.81 19.08
N GLY A 268 -0.59 15.28 20.19
CA GLY A 268 -1.01 14.87 21.53
C GLY A 268 0.00 14.06 22.35
N MET A 269 1.18 13.74 21.81
CA MET A 269 2.30 13.33 22.67
C MET A 269 3.15 14.55 23.01
N VAL A 270 3.44 14.71 24.31
CA VAL A 270 4.44 15.67 24.78
C VAL A 270 5.77 15.28 24.14
N PRO A 271 6.43 16.15 23.37
CA PRO A 271 7.76 15.86 22.88
C PRO A 271 8.71 15.63 24.06
N LEU A 272 9.56 14.60 23.97
CA LEU A 272 10.73 14.47 24.85
C LEU A 272 11.85 15.40 24.37
#